data_AF-K2A969-F1
#
_entry.id   AF-K2A969-F1
#
_cell.length_a   1.000
_cell.length_b   1.000
_cell.length_c   1.000
_cell.angle_alpha   90.00
_cell.angle_beta   90.00
_cell.angle_gamma   90.00
#
_symmetry.space_group_name_H-M   'P 1'
#
loop_
_entity.id
_entity.type
_entity.pdbx_description
1 polymer ?
#
loop_
_entity_poly.entity_id
_entity_poly.type
_entity_poly.pdbx_seq_one_letter_code
_entity_poly.pdbx_strand_id
1 'polypeptide(L)'
;MIKKGIILGALSLAVVGMGVYSFSALAAPAQGQFGPNYTPERHEAMLKAFESNDYNAWKTQMGSRGAARVVTEQNFERFSQMHELMLAGKTDEANKIRTELGLGQGGGRGQGSMGGQRGQNRGGNFVDANNDGICDHLRK
;
A
#
# COMPACT_ATOMS: atom_id res chain seq x y z
N MET A 1 -4.52 -19.49 -50.88
CA MET A 1 -4.52 -19.86 -49.45
C MET A 1 -3.22 -19.40 -48.83
N ILE A 2 -3.24 -18.33 -48.04
CA ILE A 2 -2.09 -17.86 -47.26
C ILE A 2 -2.60 -17.65 -45.84
N LYS A 3 -2.19 -18.51 -44.90
CA LYS A 3 -2.42 -18.34 -43.47
C LYS A 3 -1.12 -17.88 -42.83
N LYS A 4 -1.04 -16.60 -42.47
CA LYS A 4 -0.12 -16.08 -41.45
C LYS A 4 -0.83 -14.94 -40.74
N GLY A 5 -1.16 -15.14 -39.47
CA GLY A 5 -1.79 -14.15 -38.62
C GLY A 5 -1.37 -14.40 -37.19
N ILE A 6 -0.23 -13.81 -36.83
CA ILE A 6 0.23 -13.60 -35.46
C ILE A 6 -0.81 -12.69 -34.79
N ILE A 7 -1.48 -13.15 -33.74
CA ILE A 7 -2.33 -12.27 -32.91
C ILE A 7 -1.46 -11.76 -31.76
N LEU A 8 -1.01 -10.53 -31.94
CA LEU A 8 -0.62 -9.62 -30.87
C LEU A 8 -1.82 -9.42 -29.93
N GLY A 9 -1.68 -9.85 -28.67
CA GLY A 9 -2.55 -9.42 -27.59
C GLY A 9 -2.11 -8.05 -27.07
N ALA A 10 -2.34 -7.00 -27.86
CA ALA A 10 -2.19 -5.62 -27.43
C ALA A 10 -3.40 -5.22 -26.58
N LEU A 11 -3.20 -5.01 -25.28
CA LEU A 11 -4.15 -4.22 -24.47
C LEU A 11 -3.65 -2.78 -24.46
N SER A 12 -3.99 -2.06 -25.52
CA SER A 12 -3.81 -0.62 -25.62
C SER A 12 -4.79 0.08 -24.66
N LEU A 13 -4.26 0.77 -23.64
CA LEU A 13 -4.92 1.95 -23.10
C LEU A 13 -4.02 3.16 -23.38
N ALA A 14 -4.27 3.81 -24.52
CA ALA A 14 -3.74 5.13 -24.77
C ALA A 14 -4.54 6.13 -23.93
N VAL A 15 -3.88 6.79 -22.98
CA VAL A 15 -4.30 8.12 -22.51
C VAL A 15 -3.19 9.08 -22.87
N VAL A 16 -3.39 9.76 -24.00
CA VAL A 16 -2.69 10.98 -24.38
C VAL A 16 -3.22 12.09 -23.46
N GLY A 17 -2.33 12.83 -22.81
CA GLY A 17 -2.73 14.06 -22.13
C GLY A 17 -1.75 14.50 -21.05
N MET A 18 -0.81 15.37 -21.45
CA MET A 18 -0.04 16.23 -20.55
C MET A 18 -0.95 16.88 -19.50
N GLY A 19 -0.80 16.47 -18.25
CA GLY A 19 -1.30 17.19 -17.09
C GLY A 19 -0.21 17.12 -16.03
N VAL A 20 0.71 18.10 -16.05
CA VAL A 20 1.59 18.37 -14.92
C VAL A 20 0.69 18.75 -13.74
N TYR A 21 0.29 17.74 -12.97
CA TYR A 21 -0.23 17.96 -11.63
C TYR A 21 0.97 18.22 -10.73
N SER A 22 1.54 19.42 -10.84
CA SER A 22 2.42 19.94 -9.80
C SER A 22 1.55 20.20 -8.57
N PHE A 23 1.34 19.19 -7.73
CA PHE A 23 0.90 19.40 -6.36
C PHE A 23 2.08 20.03 -5.61
N SER A 24 2.28 21.33 -5.78
CA SER A 24 3.01 22.13 -4.79
C SER A 24 2.09 22.35 -3.58
N ALA A 25 1.70 21.25 -2.94
CA ALA A 25 1.07 21.30 -1.65
C ALA A 25 2.19 21.51 -0.62
N LEU A 26 2.34 22.76 -0.17
CA LEU A 26 2.90 23.06 1.15
C LEU A 26 1.96 22.45 2.19
N ALA A 27 1.99 21.12 2.32
CA ALA A 27 1.20 20.41 3.30
C ALA A 27 1.86 20.65 4.66
N ALA A 28 1.19 21.42 5.52
CA ALA A 28 1.43 21.37 6.95
C ALA A 28 1.51 19.89 7.37
N PRO A 29 2.43 19.50 8.27
CA PRO A 29 2.60 18.09 8.62
C PRO A 29 1.23 17.55 9.06
N ALA A 30 0.67 16.66 8.24
CA ALA A 30 -0.50 15.90 8.64
C ALA A 30 -0.13 15.26 9.97
N GLN A 31 -0.96 15.44 10.99
CA GLN A 31 -0.74 14.90 12.33
C GLN A 31 -0.97 13.39 12.30
N GLY A 32 -0.15 12.69 11.52
CA GLY A 32 -0.14 11.25 11.33
C GLY A 32 0.99 10.65 12.13
N GLN A 33 0.78 9.44 12.64
CA GLN A 33 1.82 8.70 13.32
C GLN A 33 2.80 8.15 12.28
N PHE A 34 3.88 8.88 12.02
CA PHE A 34 4.92 8.46 11.09
C PHE A 34 5.92 7.50 11.76
N GLY A 35 6.53 6.62 10.96
CA GLY A 35 7.57 5.71 11.44
C GLY A 35 8.89 6.43 11.79
N PRO A 36 9.80 5.80 12.54
CA PRO A 36 11.03 6.43 13.04
C PRO A 36 12.04 6.86 11.95
N ASN A 37 11.80 6.50 10.68
CA ASN A 37 12.65 6.88 9.54
C ASN A 37 11.96 7.89 8.60
N TYR A 38 10.88 8.54 9.04
CA TYR A 38 10.20 9.55 8.25
C TYR A 38 10.89 10.92 8.40
N THR A 39 11.17 11.56 7.27
CA THR A 39 11.41 13.00 7.17
C THR A 39 10.61 13.54 5.97
N PRO A 40 10.18 14.82 5.99
CA PRO A 40 9.47 15.42 4.85
C PRO A 40 10.26 15.34 3.54
N GLU A 41 11.57 15.56 3.60
CA GLU A 41 12.46 15.56 2.43
C GLU A 41 12.57 14.16 1.83
N ARG A 42 12.69 13.13 2.69
CA ARG A 42 12.70 11.73 2.26
C ARG A 42 11.37 11.34 1.64
N HIS A 43 10.25 11.82 2.20
CA HIS A 43 8.92 11.55 1.66
C HIS A 43 8.74 12.18 0.28
N GLU A 44 9.10 13.44 0.12
CA GLU A 44 9.06 14.14 -1.17
C GLU A 44 9.95 13.45 -2.21
N ALA A 45 11.18 13.06 -1.84
CA ALA A 45 12.08 12.33 -2.73
C ALA A 45 11.49 10.98 -3.18
N MET A 46 10.79 10.27 -2.28
CA MET A 46 10.10 9.03 -2.61
C MET A 46 8.93 9.26 -3.56
N LEU A 47 8.11 10.30 -3.34
CA LEU A 47 6.99 10.64 -4.22
C LEU A 47 7.48 10.94 -5.64
N LYS A 48 8.51 11.79 -5.77
CA LYS A 48 9.12 12.10 -7.07
C LYS A 48 9.61 10.84 -7.78
N ALA A 49 10.24 9.91 -7.06
CA ALA A 49 10.71 8.67 -7.64
C ALA A 49 9.56 7.77 -8.16
N PHE A 50 8.39 7.77 -7.49
CA PHE A 50 7.21 7.08 -8.00
C PHE A 50 6.60 7.79 -9.22
N GLU A 51 6.50 9.12 -9.18
CA GLU A 51 5.97 9.94 -10.28
C GLU A 51 6.81 9.82 -11.56
N SER A 52 8.14 9.80 -11.44
CA SER A 52 9.06 9.66 -12.57
C SER A 52 9.42 8.21 -12.89
N ASN A 53 8.85 7.24 -12.15
CA ASN A 53 9.19 5.82 -12.22
C ASN A 53 10.72 5.55 -12.14
N ASP A 54 11.43 6.31 -11.30
CA ASP A 54 12.88 6.22 -11.11
C ASP A 54 13.25 5.23 -10.00
N TYR A 55 13.57 4.00 -10.42
CA TYR A 55 14.01 2.93 -9.53
C TYR A 55 15.28 3.30 -8.75
N ASN A 56 16.25 3.99 -9.36
CA ASN A 56 17.54 4.28 -8.72
C ASN A 56 17.41 5.34 -7.64
N ALA A 57 16.62 6.39 -7.90
CA ALA A 57 16.27 7.40 -6.89
C ALA A 57 15.54 6.75 -5.71
N TRP A 58 14.54 5.90 -6.00
CA TRP A 58 13.82 5.15 -4.97
C TRP A 58 14.72 4.21 -4.16
N LYS A 59 15.58 3.45 -4.85
CA LYS A 59 16.48 2.47 -4.24
C LYS A 59 17.48 3.13 -3.29
N THR A 60 17.97 4.32 -3.64
CA THR A 60 18.85 5.12 -2.78
C THR A 60 18.18 5.45 -1.43
N GLN A 61 16.89 5.80 -1.44
CA GLN A 61 16.13 6.12 -0.23
C GLN A 61 15.72 4.89 0.60
N MET A 62 15.67 3.71 -0.03
CA MET A 62 15.25 2.46 0.60
C MET A 62 16.41 1.58 1.07
N GLY A 63 17.59 1.73 0.45
CA GLY A 63 18.76 0.89 0.69
C GLY A 63 18.47 -0.61 0.44
N SER A 64 18.84 -1.45 1.41
CA SER A 64 18.69 -2.92 1.36
C SER A 64 17.53 -3.46 2.20
N ARG A 65 16.58 -2.61 2.61
CA ARG A 65 15.54 -2.95 3.59
C ARG A 65 14.15 -3.06 2.95
N GLY A 66 13.25 -3.81 3.60
CA GLY A 66 11.83 -3.87 3.25
C GLY A 66 11.57 -4.28 1.80
N ALA A 67 10.73 -3.50 1.10
CA ALA A 67 10.36 -3.74 -0.30
C ALA A 67 11.57 -3.79 -1.25
N ALA A 68 12.68 -3.12 -0.92
CA ALA A 68 13.90 -3.12 -1.74
C ALA A 68 14.61 -4.48 -1.82
N ARG A 69 14.11 -5.50 -1.10
CA ARG A 69 14.58 -6.89 -1.21
C ARG A 69 13.96 -7.66 -2.38
N VAL A 70 12.80 -7.23 -2.87
CA VAL A 70 12.04 -7.92 -3.93
C VAL A 70 11.77 -7.03 -5.13
N VAL A 71 11.74 -5.71 -4.92
CA VAL A 71 11.59 -4.74 -6.00
C VAL A 71 12.93 -4.56 -6.71
N THR A 72 12.88 -4.71 -8.02
CA THR A 72 13.98 -4.54 -8.97
C THR A 72 13.57 -3.49 -10.01
N GLU A 73 14.51 -3.01 -10.81
CA GLU A 73 14.22 -2.08 -11.91
C GLU A 73 13.13 -2.62 -12.86
N GLN A 74 13.17 -3.92 -13.14
CA GLN A 74 12.23 -4.59 -14.06
C GLN A 74 10.78 -4.62 -13.57
N ASN A 75 10.57 -4.60 -12.25
CA ASN A 75 9.24 -4.64 -11.65
C ASN A 75 8.86 -3.34 -10.94
N PHE A 76 9.72 -2.32 -11.02
CA PHE A 76 9.51 -1.04 -10.36
C PHE A 76 8.26 -0.33 -10.86
N GLU A 77 8.00 -0.36 -12.17
CA GLU A 77 6.76 0.20 -12.74
C GLU A 77 5.51 -0.43 -12.12
N ARG A 78 5.52 -1.75 -11.95
CA ARG A 78 4.41 -2.48 -11.34
C ARG A 78 4.26 -2.10 -9.87
N PHE A 79 5.37 -1.90 -9.17
CA PHE A 79 5.38 -1.40 -7.80
C PHE A 79 4.87 0.05 -7.67
N SER A 80 5.19 0.92 -8.63
CA SER A 80 4.65 2.30 -8.72
C SER A 80 3.14 2.29 -8.95
N GLN A 81 2.64 1.44 -9.85
CA GLN A 81 1.19 1.25 -10.06
C GLN A 81 0.49 0.79 -8.77
N MET A 82 1.11 -0.11 -7.99
CA MET A 82 0.57 -0.51 -6.70
C MET A 82 0.45 0.69 -5.75
N HIS A 83 1.45 1.58 -5.71
CA HIS A 83 1.42 2.80 -4.89
C HIS A 83 0.25 3.72 -5.29
N GLU A 84 0.04 3.94 -6.59
CA GLU A 84 -1.09 4.73 -7.10
C GLU A 84 -2.45 4.12 -6.72
N LEU A 85 -2.60 2.80 -6.88
CA LEU A 85 -3.82 2.09 -6.49
C LEU A 85 -4.09 2.23 -4.98
N MET A 86 -3.06 2.19 -4.15
CA MET A 86 -3.19 2.43 -2.71
C MET A 86 -3.64 3.85 -2.40
N LEU A 87 -3.11 4.87 -3.10
CA LEU A 87 -3.55 6.27 -2.96
C LEU A 87 -5.01 6.46 -3.41
N ALA A 88 -5.43 5.74 -4.45
CA ALA A 88 -6.80 5.72 -4.94
C ALA A 88 -7.77 4.92 -4.05
N GLY A 89 -7.30 4.31 -2.96
CA GLY A 89 -8.11 3.47 -2.07
C GLY A 89 -8.47 2.10 -2.66
N LYS A 90 -7.90 1.73 -3.81
CA LYS A 90 -8.15 0.45 -4.51
C LYS A 90 -7.28 -0.66 -3.92
N THR A 91 -7.50 -0.95 -2.65
CA THR A 91 -6.68 -1.88 -1.87
C THR A 91 -6.65 -3.29 -2.47
N ASP A 92 -7.74 -3.78 -3.06
CA ASP A 92 -7.80 -5.13 -3.63
C ASP A 92 -6.96 -5.27 -4.90
N GLU A 93 -6.94 -4.25 -5.74
CA GLU A 93 -6.09 -4.22 -6.94
C GLU A 93 -4.61 -4.12 -6.55
N ALA A 94 -4.29 -3.26 -5.58
CA ALA A 94 -2.95 -3.18 -5.02
C ALA A 94 -2.51 -4.49 -4.34
N ASN A 95 -3.42 -5.20 -3.65
CA ASN A 95 -3.15 -6.50 -3.01
C ASN A 95 -2.72 -7.56 -4.03
N LYS A 96 -3.33 -7.57 -5.22
CA LYS A 96 -2.96 -8.48 -6.32
C LYS A 96 -1.52 -8.23 -6.76
N ILE A 97 -1.15 -6.97 -6.99
CA ILE A 97 0.22 -6.60 -7.37
C ILE A 97 1.21 -6.94 -6.24
N ARG A 98 0.84 -6.67 -5.00
CA ARG A 98 1.69 -6.99 -3.85
C ARG A 98 1.99 -8.49 -3.78
N THR A 99 0.99 -9.32 -4.09
CA THR A 99 1.13 -10.78 -4.18
C THR A 99 2.00 -11.18 -5.37
N GLU A 100 1.75 -10.60 -6.54
CA GLU A 100 2.54 -10.80 -7.77
C GLU A 100 4.03 -10.51 -7.56
N LEU A 101 4.35 -9.44 -6.84
CA LEU A 101 5.72 -9.00 -6.55
C LEU A 101 6.37 -9.71 -5.35
N GLY A 102 5.70 -10.64 -4.68
CA GLY A 102 6.25 -11.30 -3.50
C GLY A 102 6.38 -10.40 -2.27
N LEU A 103 5.73 -9.23 -2.28
CA LEU A 103 5.82 -8.24 -1.21
C LEU A 103 5.01 -8.69 0.02
N GLY A 104 5.65 -8.71 1.19
CA GLY A 104 4.99 -9.06 2.45
C GLY A 104 4.78 -10.56 2.70
N GLN A 105 5.36 -11.44 1.85
CA GLN A 105 5.28 -12.90 1.99
C GLN A 105 6.37 -13.50 2.91
N GLY A 106 7.32 -12.68 3.38
CA GLY A 106 8.41 -13.10 4.25
C GLY A 106 8.02 -13.19 5.72
N GLY A 107 7.78 -14.41 6.21
CA GLY A 107 7.95 -14.88 7.60
C GLY A 107 7.69 -13.88 8.73
N GLY A 108 6.43 -13.74 9.14
CA GLY A 108 6.06 -13.26 10.47
C GLY A 108 5.29 -11.94 10.51
N ARG A 109 3.98 -12.04 10.82
CA ARG A 109 3.12 -10.96 11.33
C ARG A 109 2.63 -9.91 10.32
N GLY A 110 2.32 -10.33 9.10
CA GLY A 110 1.68 -9.47 8.08
C GLY A 110 0.32 -9.96 7.57
N GLN A 111 -0.25 -11.01 8.15
CA GLN A 111 -1.65 -11.37 7.90
C GLN A 111 -2.48 -10.35 8.67
N GLY A 112 -3.28 -9.56 7.95
CA GLY A 112 -4.11 -8.53 8.55
C GLY A 112 -4.88 -9.08 9.74
N SER A 113 -4.82 -8.37 10.87
CA SER A 113 -5.83 -8.48 11.94
C SER A 113 -7.19 -7.95 11.45
N MET A 114 -7.64 -8.39 10.27
CA MET A 114 -9.02 -8.35 9.86
C MET A 114 -9.56 -9.76 10.07
N GLY A 115 -10.13 -10.00 11.24
CA GLY A 115 -10.83 -11.25 11.57
C GLY A 115 -10.06 -12.17 12.50
N GLY A 116 -10.19 -11.96 13.81
CA GLY A 116 -9.61 -12.86 14.79
C GLY A 116 -9.67 -12.30 16.20
N GLN A 117 -10.87 -12.12 16.72
CA GLN A 117 -11.23 -12.34 18.13
C GLN A 117 -10.05 -12.22 19.12
N ARG A 118 -9.66 -10.99 19.48
CA ARG A 118 -9.00 -10.75 20.78
C ARG A 118 -10.04 -10.64 21.88
N GLY A 119 -10.96 -11.59 21.89
CA GLY A 119 -11.67 -11.99 23.09
C GLY A 119 -11.01 -13.27 23.54
N GLN A 120 -10.32 -13.24 24.68
CA GLN A 120 -10.58 -14.16 25.79
C GLN A 120 -9.50 -14.03 26.85
N ASN A 121 -9.98 -13.92 28.09
CA ASN A 121 -9.27 -14.15 29.35
C ASN A 121 -8.41 -13.01 29.90
N ARG A 122 -9.09 -11.96 30.42
CA ARG A 122 -9.06 -11.65 31.87
C ARG A 122 -10.38 -11.01 32.33
N GLY A 123 -11.29 -11.82 32.90
CA GLY A 123 -11.99 -11.41 34.13
C GLY A 123 -13.41 -10.81 34.09
N GLY A 124 -14.28 -11.14 33.13
CA GLY A 124 -15.71 -10.87 33.29
C GLY A 124 -16.49 -11.01 31.98
N ASN A 125 -17.58 -11.79 32.00
CA ASN A 125 -18.54 -11.79 30.90
C ASN A 125 -19.12 -10.38 30.79
N PHE A 126 -18.78 -9.64 29.73
CA PHE A 126 -19.49 -8.41 29.39
C PHE A 126 -20.95 -8.81 29.05
N VAL A 127 -21.88 -8.50 29.95
CA VAL A 127 -23.32 -8.69 29.76
C VAL A 127 -23.89 -7.31 29.50
N ASP A 128 -24.38 -7.10 28.30
CA ASP A 128 -25.12 -5.92 27.87
C ASP A 128 -26.47 -6.42 27.37
N ALA A 129 -27.42 -6.58 28.30
CA ALA A 129 -28.74 -7.13 28.03
C ALA A 129 -29.67 -6.11 27.37
N ASN A 130 -29.34 -4.81 27.45
CA ASN A 130 -30.16 -3.72 26.92
C ASN A 130 -29.57 -3.05 25.65
N ASN A 131 -28.41 -3.50 25.17
CA ASN A 131 -27.65 -2.95 24.03
C ASN A 131 -27.30 -1.46 24.18
N ASP A 132 -27.03 -0.99 25.40
CA ASP A 132 -26.67 0.41 25.66
C ASP A 132 -25.14 0.65 25.60
N GLY A 133 -24.35 -0.40 25.40
CA GLY A 133 -22.89 -0.34 25.34
C GLY A 133 -22.20 -0.30 26.70
N ILE A 134 -22.94 -0.50 27.81
CA ILE A 134 -22.43 -0.55 29.18
C ILE A 134 -22.64 -1.98 29.73
N CYS A 135 -21.66 -2.50 30.49
CA CYS A 135 -21.85 -3.80 31.14
C CYS A 135 -22.84 -3.67 32.29
N ASP A 136 -23.94 -4.41 32.26
CA ASP A 136 -24.95 -4.48 33.32
C ASP A 136 -24.38 -5.01 34.64
N HIS A 137 -23.27 -5.74 34.59
CA HIS A 137 -22.60 -6.30 35.77
C HIS A 137 -21.69 -5.28 36.51
N LEU A 138 -21.50 -4.07 35.97
CA LEU A 138 -20.61 -3.05 36.54
C LEU A 138 -21.26 -2.17 37.62
N ARG A 139 -22.54 -2.36 37.95
CA ARG A 139 -23.18 -1.62 39.04
C ARG A 139 -23.36 -2.50 40.28
N LYS A 140 -22.53 -2.25 41.29
CA LYS A 140 -22.89 -2.55 42.68
C LYS A 140 -23.80 -1.46 43.23
#